data_AF-A0A2R7MIA7-F1
#
_entry.id   AF-A0A2R7MIA7-F1
#
_cell.length_a   1.000
_cell.length_b   1.000
_cell.length_c   1.000
_cell.angle_alpha   90.00
_cell.angle_beta   90.00
_cell.angle_gamma   90.00
#
_symmetry.space_group_name_H-M   'P 1'
#
loop_
_entity.id
_entity.type
_entity.pdbx_description
1 polymer ?
#
loop_
_entity_poly.entity_id
_entity_poly.type
_entity_poly.pdbx_seq_one_letter_code
_entity_poly.pdbx_strand_id
1 'polypeptide(L)'
;MPTPDDEPDSLDRIAADLVALKDADGCSFAQLGRRIGALRIERGVPAEAASPPRSTVYDVFRPGRTWIDTALLRDIVRALGADEAEADRWVQRSVRVRRSGERARSEPVEADPPAPPVPARPATGSTLTAPAPRRWVTAVLLVGGILLNLLGLAVVQALNLPIFLDMIGTAATAIVLGPWHGAVVAIVSNMMGATVGVPAAPPFALVNVAGALVWGFGVRRFGMGDDIRRFFVLNVIAALVCSAIGAPMGLLVFGGFSGHGFDAVTSSIATMGVPLIAAVFSANVLTSLIDKLLTGFIALIIFVWLHGALHLCAAHMPLVERLSPPSPALDASGRRAGGSTRSGRARTRTDRPGRMPRR
;
A
#
# COMPACT_ATOMS: atom_id res chain seq x y z
N MET A 1 24.04 -13.95 39.94
CA MET A 1 23.74 -12.85 38.98
C MET A 1 24.27 -13.29 37.64
N PRO A 2 23.49 -13.27 36.56
CA PRO A 2 24.00 -13.56 35.23
C PRO A 2 25.02 -12.48 34.86
N THR A 3 26.17 -12.89 34.36
CA THR A 3 27.19 -12.02 33.78
C THR A 3 26.65 -11.33 32.51
N PRO A 4 27.11 -10.13 32.13
CA PRO A 4 26.63 -9.39 30.95
C PRO A 4 26.78 -10.11 29.59
N ASP A 5 27.47 -11.26 29.57
CA ASP A 5 27.87 -12.00 28.37
C ASP A 5 26.89 -13.11 27.92
N ASP A 6 25.79 -13.37 28.64
CA ASP A 6 24.86 -14.47 28.32
C ASP A 6 23.59 -14.05 27.54
N GLU A 7 23.54 -12.83 27.02
CA GLU A 7 22.45 -12.43 26.10
C GLU A 7 22.76 -12.92 24.67
N PRO A 8 21.82 -13.59 23.99
CA PRO A 8 22.04 -14.15 22.66
C PRO A 8 22.43 -13.04 21.68
N ASP A 9 23.56 -13.23 20.99
CA ASP A 9 24.06 -12.32 19.97
C ASP A 9 22.96 -12.08 18.90
N SER A 10 22.61 -10.81 18.68
CA SER A 10 21.45 -10.39 17.89
C SER A 10 21.83 -9.29 16.90
N LEU A 11 21.01 -9.09 15.86
CA LEU A 11 21.25 -8.00 14.88
C LEU A 11 21.15 -6.62 15.53
N ASP A 12 20.37 -6.50 16.61
CA ASP A 12 20.23 -5.26 17.38
C ASP A 12 21.51 -4.96 18.19
N ARG A 13 22.17 -6.00 18.73
CA ARG A 13 23.50 -5.85 19.35
C ARG A 13 24.56 -5.44 18.33
N ILE A 14 24.56 -6.04 17.14
CA ILE A 14 25.47 -5.63 16.06
C ILE A 14 25.25 -4.16 15.68
N ALA A 15 23.99 -3.70 15.58
CA ALA A 15 23.69 -2.30 15.30
C ALA A 15 24.15 -1.36 16.44
N ALA A 16 23.94 -1.76 17.70
CA ALA A 16 24.40 -1.00 18.87
C ALA A 16 25.94 -0.88 18.92
N ASP A 17 26.65 -1.99 18.67
CA ASP A 17 28.11 -2.01 18.66
C ASP A 17 28.67 -1.17 17.49
N LEU A 18 27.99 -1.13 16.33
CA LEU A 18 28.37 -0.24 15.22
C LEU A 18 28.19 1.23 15.57
N VAL A 19 27.12 1.58 16.31
CA VAL A 19 26.93 2.94 16.82
C VAL A 19 28.06 3.32 17.76
N ALA A 20 28.42 2.43 18.69
CA ALA A 20 29.56 2.65 19.60
C ALA A 20 30.88 2.82 18.84
N LEU A 21 31.14 2.01 17.82
CA LEU A 21 32.34 2.12 16.97
C LEU A 21 32.38 3.46 16.20
N LYS A 22 31.24 3.90 15.67
CA LYS A 22 31.10 5.18 14.95
C LYS A 22 31.26 6.38 15.88
N ASP A 23 30.84 6.25 17.13
CA ASP A 23 30.94 7.32 18.12
C ASP A 23 32.37 7.41 18.67
N ALA A 24 33.09 6.29 18.75
CA ALA A 24 34.52 6.26 19.07
C ALA A 24 35.39 6.90 17.97
N ASP A 25 35.08 6.69 16.69
CA ASP A 25 35.77 7.37 15.56
C ASP A 25 35.37 8.86 15.43
N GLY A 26 34.23 9.26 15.98
CA GLY A 26 33.75 10.65 15.97
C GLY A 26 33.33 11.17 14.59
N CYS A 27 33.17 10.32 13.56
CA CYS A 27 32.81 10.76 12.22
C CYS A 27 31.31 11.01 12.04
N SER A 28 30.98 11.98 11.18
CA SER A 28 29.61 12.21 10.70
C SER A 28 29.23 11.22 9.61
N PHE A 29 27.93 10.94 9.44
CA PHE A 29 27.42 10.08 8.36
C PHE A 29 27.82 10.57 6.95
N ALA A 30 27.99 11.87 6.75
CA ALA A 30 28.45 12.43 5.48
C ALA A 30 29.94 12.15 5.22
N GLN A 31 30.78 12.18 6.27
CA GLN A 31 32.18 11.78 6.17
C GLN A 31 32.31 10.27 5.95
N LEU A 32 31.50 9.48 6.67
CA LEU A 32 31.45 8.02 6.53
C LEU A 32 31.10 7.60 5.09
N GLY A 33 30.07 8.20 4.49
CA GLY A 33 29.71 7.94 3.09
C GLY A 33 30.84 8.26 2.10
N ARG A 34 31.58 9.36 2.32
CA ARG A 34 32.74 9.71 1.48
C ARG A 34 33.89 8.71 1.63
N ARG A 35 34.20 8.27 2.85
CA ARG A 35 35.24 7.26 3.12
C ARG A 35 34.90 5.91 2.47
N ILE A 36 33.63 5.49 2.56
CA ILE A 36 33.15 4.27 1.88
C ILE A 36 33.30 4.39 0.36
N GLY A 37 32.92 5.54 -0.22
CA GLY A 37 33.09 5.80 -1.65
C GLY A 37 34.55 5.70 -2.09
N ALA A 38 35.48 6.29 -1.34
CA ALA A 38 36.92 6.22 -1.62
C ALA A 38 37.44 4.76 -1.59
N LEU A 39 37.07 3.99 -0.57
CA LEU A 39 37.44 2.57 -0.46
C LEU A 39 36.91 1.70 -1.61
N ARG A 40 35.70 2.00 -2.10
CA ARG A 40 35.11 1.28 -3.23
C ARG A 40 35.79 1.62 -4.56
N ILE A 41 36.16 2.88 -4.77
CA ILE A 41 36.93 3.31 -5.95
C ILE A 41 38.31 2.65 -5.97
N GLU A 42 38.99 2.59 -4.81
CA GLU A 42 40.29 1.91 -4.67
C GLU A 42 40.21 0.42 -5.04
N ARG A 43 39.06 -0.22 -4.77
CA ARG A 43 38.76 -1.60 -5.15
C ARG A 43 38.27 -1.76 -6.60
N GLY A 44 38.27 -0.69 -7.41
CA GLY A 44 37.91 -0.73 -8.83
C GLY A 44 36.42 -0.56 -9.14
N VAL A 45 35.59 -0.13 -8.17
CA VAL A 45 34.18 0.18 -8.42
C VAL A 45 34.09 1.52 -9.19
N PRO A 46 33.30 1.61 -10.28
CA PRO A 46 33.09 2.85 -11.00
C PRO A 46 32.62 3.98 -10.08
N ALA A 47 33.14 5.19 -10.26
CA ALA A 47 32.88 6.34 -9.36
C ALA A 47 31.38 6.65 -9.19
N GLU A 48 30.57 6.38 -10.22
CA GLU A 48 29.11 6.55 -10.21
C GLU A 48 28.39 5.57 -9.27
N ALA A 49 28.94 4.37 -9.05
CA ALA A 49 28.38 3.33 -8.20
C ALA A 49 29.08 3.20 -6.84
N ALA A 50 30.22 3.88 -6.66
CA ALA A 50 31.05 3.75 -5.48
C ALA A 50 30.42 4.34 -4.22
N SER A 51 29.60 5.39 -4.32
CA SER A 51 28.99 6.04 -3.17
C SER A 51 27.62 5.42 -2.84
N PRO A 52 27.46 4.70 -1.70
CA PRO A 52 26.15 4.19 -1.30
C PRO A 52 25.20 5.34 -0.92
N PRO A 53 23.88 5.19 -1.15
CA PRO A 53 22.90 6.19 -0.71
C PRO A 53 22.97 6.42 0.80
N ARG A 54 22.81 7.68 1.23
CA ARG A 54 22.89 8.07 2.65
C ARG A 54 21.85 7.34 3.52
N SER A 55 20.68 7.06 2.96
CA SER A 55 19.64 6.25 3.62
C SER A 55 20.17 4.85 3.93
N THR A 56 20.82 4.19 2.98
CA THR A 56 21.36 2.83 3.12
C THR A 56 22.45 2.72 4.19
N VAL A 57 23.34 3.72 4.29
CA VAL A 57 24.36 3.76 5.34
C VAL A 57 23.73 3.97 6.71
N TYR A 58 22.84 4.97 6.83
CA TYR A 58 22.16 5.30 8.09
C TYR A 58 21.29 4.15 8.60
N ASP A 59 20.69 3.43 7.66
CA ASP A 59 19.87 2.27 7.89
C ASP A 59 20.60 1.21 8.71
N VAL A 60 21.85 0.87 8.39
CA VAL A 60 22.63 -0.18 9.08
C VAL A 60 22.78 0.06 10.59
N PHE A 61 22.69 1.31 11.05
CA PHE A 61 22.82 1.69 12.47
C PHE A 61 21.51 1.63 13.26
N ARG A 62 20.38 1.25 12.64
CA ARG A 62 19.07 1.20 13.31
C ARG A 62 18.75 -0.17 13.91
N PRO A 63 18.15 -0.23 15.12
CA PRO A 63 17.63 -1.46 15.70
C PRO A 63 16.36 -1.95 14.98
N GLY A 64 15.93 -3.17 15.28
CA GLY A 64 14.75 -3.83 14.73
C GLY A 64 14.99 -4.51 13.37
N ARG A 65 16.25 -4.81 13.03
CA ARG A 65 16.60 -5.37 11.73
C ARG A 65 16.53 -6.89 11.69
N THR A 66 15.97 -7.40 10.60
CA THR A 66 15.98 -8.83 10.28
C THR A 66 17.14 -9.23 9.36
N TRP A 67 17.85 -8.26 8.76
CA TRP A 67 18.95 -8.50 7.84
C TRP A 67 19.85 -7.26 7.66
N ILE A 68 21.15 -7.47 7.41
CA ILE A 68 22.16 -6.43 7.10
C ILE A 68 22.98 -6.91 5.90
N ASP A 69 23.24 -6.03 4.93
CA ASP A 69 24.13 -6.32 3.79
C ASP A 69 25.59 -6.43 4.28
N THR A 70 26.19 -7.61 4.07
CA THR A 70 27.55 -7.92 4.52
C THR A 70 28.63 -7.15 3.78
N ALA A 71 28.41 -6.79 2.50
CA ALA A 71 29.38 -6.00 1.73
C ALA A 71 29.41 -4.56 2.26
N LEU A 72 28.22 -3.98 2.49
CA LEU A 72 28.10 -2.66 3.09
C LEU A 72 28.59 -2.63 4.54
N LEU A 73 28.32 -3.67 5.34
CA LEU A 73 28.82 -3.79 6.70
C LEU A 73 30.35 -3.77 6.75
N ARG A 74 31.00 -4.54 5.87
CA ARG A 74 32.46 -4.55 5.73
C ARG A 74 32.98 -3.16 5.38
N ASP A 75 32.35 -2.48 4.43
CA ASP A 75 32.78 -1.15 3.99
C ASP A 75 32.61 -0.09 5.09
N ILE A 76 31.53 -0.16 5.88
CA ILE A 76 31.30 0.73 7.03
C ILE A 76 32.39 0.51 8.07
N VAL A 77 32.66 -0.73 8.46
CA VAL A 77 33.66 -1.07 9.48
C VAL A 77 35.06 -0.65 9.03
N ARG A 78 35.43 -0.87 7.76
CA ARG A 78 36.70 -0.39 7.19
C ARG A 78 36.78 1.13 7.13
N ALA A 79 35.69 1.81 6.81
CA ALA A 79 35.63 3.28 6.80
C ALA A 79 35.69 3.91 8.20
N LEU A 80 35.39 3.13 9.24
CA LEU A 80 35.54 3.47 10.66
C LEU A 80 36.93 3.11 11.23
N GLY A 81 37.88 2.70 10.37
CA GLY A 81 39.28 2.52 10.76
C GLY A 81 39.66 1.09 11.18
N ALA A 82 38.74 0.13 11.10
CA ALA A 82 39.03 -1.26 11.39
C ALA A 82 39.93 -1.92 10.32
N ASP A 83 40.72 -2.90 10.72
CA ASP A 83 41.54 -3.69 9.80
C ASP A 83 40.70 -4.74 9.01
N GLU A 84 41.29 -5.43 8.02
CA GLU A 84 40.56 -6.45 7.25
C GLU A 84 40.11 -7.63 8.12
N ALA A 85 40.92 -8.02 9.12
CA ALA A 85 40.59 -9.13 10.00
C ALA A 85 39.41 -8.80 10.92
N GLU A 86 39.33 -7.56 11.39
CA GLU A 86 38.20 -7.02 12.15
C GLU A 86 36.95 -6.97 11.30
N ALA A 87 37.04 -6.41 10.08
CA ALA A 87 35.89 -6.35 9.19
C ALA A 87 35.35 -7.75 8.85
N ASP A 88 36.22 -8.75 8.72
CA ASP A 88 35.83 -10.15 8.56
C ASP A 88 35.13 -10.72 9.79
N ARG A 89 35.60 -10.39 11.01
CA ARG A 89 34.93 -10.78 12.26
C ARG A 89 33.50 -10.23 12.33
N TRP A 90 33.29 -8.97 11.94
CA TRP A 90 31.97 -8.34 11.90
C TRP A 90 31.02 -9.02 10.89
N VAL A 91 31.51 -9.34 9.69
CA VAL A 91 30.73 -10.07 8.68
C VAL A 91 30.37 -11.47 9.20
N GLN A 92 31.33 -12.21 9.75
CA GLN A 92 31.10 -13.55 10.29
C GLN A 92 30.08 -13.55 11.44
N ARG A 93 30.13 -12.54 12.31
CA ARG A 93 29.14 -12.34 13.39
C ARG A 93 27.74 -12.15 12.83
N SER A 94 27.56 -11.28 11.83
CA SER A 94 26.25 -11.06 11.19
C SER A 94 25.66 -12.31 10.53
N VAL A 95 26.50 -13.12 9.88
CA VAL A 95 26.10 -14.39 9.25
C VAL A 95 25.71 -15.43 10.30
N ARG A 96 26.43 -15.50 11.43
CA ARG A 96 26.14 -16.41 12.55
C ARG A 96 24.77 -16.12 13.16
N VAL A 97 24.51 -14.85 13.49
CA VAL A 97 23.21 -14.42 14.05
C VAL A 97 22.06 -14.74 13.11
N ARG A 98 22.23 -14.49 11.81
CA ARG A 98 21.23 -14.82 10.80
C ARG A 98 20.96 -16.32 10.73
N ARG A 99 22.00 -17.15 10.69
CA ARG A 99 21.86 -18.62 10.65
C ARG A 99 21.19 -19.16 11.90
N SER A 100 21.50 -18.64 13.08
CA SER A 100 20.84 -19.01 14.33
C SER A 100 19.34 -18.67 14.32
N GLY A 101 18.96 -17.49 13.81
CA GLY A 101 17.56 -17.08 13.68
C GLY A 101 16.80 -17.81 12.57
N GLU A 102 17.48 -18.29 11.51
CA GLU A 102 16.90 -19.17 10.49
C GLU A 102 16.73 -20.61 11.04
N ARG A 103 17.70 -21.11 11.82
CA ARG A 103 17.65 -22.44 12.45
C ARG A 103 16.55 -22.54 13.51
N ALA A 104 16.42 -21.54 14.38
CA ALA A 104 15.34 -21.47 15.37
C ALA A 104 13.93 -21.37 14.73
N ARG A 105 13.82 -20.91 13.47
CA ARG A 105 12.57 -20.90 12.71
C ARG A 105 12.30 -22.19 11.94
N SER A 106 13.33 -23.02 11.74
CA SER A 106 13.29 -24.21 10.87
C SER A 106 13.34 -25.53 11.64
N GLU A 107 13.59 -25.51 12.95
CA GLU A 107 13.50 -26.71 13.78
C GLU A 107 12.03 -27.18 13.89
N PRO A 108 11.72 -28.42 13.46
CA PRO A 108 10.43 -29.03 13.71
C PRO A 108 10.26 -29.21 15.22
N VAL A 109 9.15 -28.74 15.77
CA VAL A 109 8.78 -29.01 17.17
C VAL A 109 8.54 -30.52 17.30
N GLU A 110 9.49 -31.21 17.92
CA GLU A 110 9.37 -32.62 18.31
C GLU A 110 8.24 -32.74 19.35
N ALA A 111 7.25 -33.58 19.03
CA ALA A 111 6.03 -33.72 19.82
C ALA A 111 6.27 -34.61 21.04
N ASP A 112 6.15 -34.03 22.23
CA ASP A 112 6.13 -34.76 23.50
C ASP A 112 4.74 -35.42 23.75
N PRO A 113 4.65 -36.60 24.42
CA PRO A 113 3.37 -37.28 24.68
C PRO A 113 2.48 -36.51 25.67
N PRO A 114 1.15 -36.71 25.66
CA PRO A 114 0.23 -35.83 26.37
C PRO A 114 0.27 -36.08 27.88
N ALA A 115 0.58 -35.03 28.65
CA ALA A 115 0.38 -34.96 30.10
C ALA A 115 -1.11 -34.66 30.43
N PRO A 116 -1.62 -35.15 31.59
CA PRO A 116 -3.05 -35.14 31.89
C PRO A 116 -3.65 -33.73 32.06
N PRO A 117 -4.96 -33.56 31.81
CA PRO A 117 -5.56 -32.24 31.68
C PRO A 117 -5.76 -31.58 33.04
N VAL A 118 -5.07 -30.46 33.26
CA VAL A 118 -5.42 -29.50 34.32
C VAL A 118 -6.10 -28.30 33.67
N PRO A 119 -7.33 -27.93 34.08
CA PRO A 119 -8.10 -26.86 33.46
C PRO A 119 -7.56 -25.50 33.90
N ALA A 120 -6.75 -24.86 33.04
CA ALA A 120 -6.30 -23.49 33.22
C ALA A 120 -7.05 -22.53 32.30
N ARG A 121 -7.57 -21.46 32.90
CA ARG A 121 -8.31 -20.34 32.30
C ARG A 121 -7.62 -19.76 31.04
N PRO A 122 -8.37 -19.22 30.08
CA PRO A 122 -7.84 -18.73 28.81
C PRO A 122 -6.87 -17.56 29.04
N ALA A 123 -5.58 -17.78 28.79
CA ALA A 123 -4.62 -16.71 28.61
C ALA A 123 -4.76 -16.16 27.18
N THR A 124 -5.44 -15.03 27.09
CA THR A 124 -5.53 -14.13 25.95
C THR A 124 -4.13 -13.67 25.49
N GLY A 125 -3.46 -14.50 24.70
CA GLY A 125 -2.35 -14.09 23.86
C GLY A 125 -2.89 -13.53 22.55
N SER A 126 -3.37 -12.29 22.57
CA SER A 126 -3.67 -11.56 21.33
C SER A 126 -2.35 -11.07 20.74
N THR A 127 -1.69 -11.91 19.94
CA THR A 127 -0.94 -11.42 18.78
C THR A 127 -1.92 -10.55 18.00
N LEU A 128 -1.80 -9.23 18.09
CA LEU A 128 -2.48 -8.34 17.15
C LEU A 128 -1.76 -8.43 15.81
N THR A 129 -1.79 -9.61 15.20
CA THR A 129 -1.96 -9.70 13.76
C THR A 129 -3.21 -8.89 13.51
N ALA A 130 -3.12 -7.76 12.78
CA ALA A 130 -4.32 -7.04 12.38
C ALA A 130 -5.29 -8.10 11.81
N PRO A 131 -6.51 -8.22 12.36
CA PRO A 131 -7.39 -9.33 12.02
C PRO A 131 -7.55 -9.34 10.51
N ALA A 132 -7.20 -10.46 9.86
CA ALA A 132 -7.48 -10.62 8.45
C ALA A 132 -8.96 -10.27 8.25
N PRO A 133 -9.31 -9.41 7.27
CA PRO A 133 -10.70 -9.02 7.07
C PRO A 133 -11.53 -10.30 6.98
N ARG A 134 -12.64 -10.35 7.74
CA ARG A 134 -13.49 -11.56 7.80
C ARG A 134 -13.75 -12.00 6.35
N ARG A 135 -13.60 -13.30 6.05
CA ARG A 135 -13.66 -13.83 4.67
C ARG A 135 -14.84 -13.32 3.84
N TRP A 136 -15.98 -13.05 4.48
CA TRP A 136 -17.15 -12.46 3.84
C TRP A 136 -16.93 -11.01 3.39
N VAL A 137 -16.17 -10.19 4.13
CA VAL A 137 -15.80 -8.81 3.74
C VAL A 137 -14.96 -8.85 2.48
N THR A 138 -13.97 -9.74 2.42
CA THR A 138 -13.16 -9.96 1.21
C THR A 138 -14.05 -10.34 0.03
N ALA A 139 -14.96 -11.30 0.21
CA ALA A 139 -15.89 -11.69 -0.85
C ALA A 139 -16.79 -10.53 -1.31
N VAL A 140 -17.34 -9.75 -0.38
CA VAL A 140 -18.18 -8.57 -0.69
C VAL A 140 -17.39 -7.52 -1.47
N LEU A 141 -16.14 -7.26 -1.10
CA LEU A 141 -15.29 -6.30 -1.81
C LEU A 141 -14.91 -6.79 -3.22
N LEU A 142 -14.62 -8.09 -3.38
CA LEU A 142 -14.36 -8.68 -4.69
C LEU A 142 -15.59 -8.59 -5.60
N VAL A 143 -16.75 -9.05 -5.13
CA VAL A 143 -18.01 -9.00 -5.89
C VAL A 143 -18.41 -7.56 -6.18
N GLY A 144 -18.36 -6.68 -5.18
CA GLY A 144 -18.65 -5.26 -5.33
C GLY A 144 -17.71 -4.57 -6.33
N GLY A 145 -16.42 -4.91 -6.31
CA GLY A 145 -15.44 -4.42 -7.27
C GLY A 145 -15.76 -4.85 -8.71
N ILE A 146 -16.11 -6.12 -8.91
CA ILE A 146 -16.51 -6.65 -10.23
C ILE A 146 -17.77 -5.92 -10.73
N LEU A 147 -18.80 -5.80 -9.89
CA LEU A 147 -20.04 -5.11 -10.25
C LEU A 147 -19.80 -3.63 -10.57
N LEU A 148 -18.91 -2.97 -9.81
CA LEU A 148 -18.57 -1.57 -10.04
C LEU A 148 -17.84 -1.37 -11.38
N ASN A 149 -16.93 -2.27 -11.75
CA ASN A 149 -16.27 -2.22 -13.05
C ASN A 149 -17.28 -2.45 -14.19
N LEU A 150 -18.17 -3.42 -14.06
CA LEU A 150 -19.21 -3.69 -15.06
C LEU A 150 -20.20 -2.52 -15.19
N LEU A 151 -20.55 -1.86 -14.09
CA LEU A 151 -21.35 -0.65 -14.10
C LEU A 151 -20.61 0.50 -14.79
N GLY A 152 -19.34 0.72 -14.47
CA GLY A 152 -18.51 1.72 -15.13
C GLY A 152 -18.47 1.51 -16.64
N LEU A 153 -18.26 0.27 -17.06
CA LEU A 153 -18.24 -0.13 -18.47
C LEU A 153 -19.59 0.14 -19.17
N ALA A 154 -20.71 -0.24 -18.53
CA ALA A 154 -22.05 0.01 -19.05
C ALA A 154 -22.37 1.52 -19.17
N VAL A 155 -21.96 2.33 -18.18
CA VAL A 155 -22.15 3.79 -18.18
C VAL A 155 -21.34 4.44 -19.30
N VAL A 156 -20.08 4.06 -19.46
CA VAL A 156 -19.21 4.57 -20.53
C VAL A 156 -19.80 4.24 -21.89
N GLN A 157 -20.28 3.01 -22.08
CA GLN A 157 -20.91 2.59 -23.34
C GLN A 157 -22.21 3.36 -23.61
N ALA A 158 -23.07 3.53 -22.60
CA ALA A 158 -24.34 4.23 -22.76
C ALA A 158 -24.17 5.72 -23.09
N LEU A 159 -23.15 6.36 -22.52
CA LEU A 159 -22.91 7.81 -22.65
C LEU A 159 -21.81 8.15 -23.67
N ASN A 160 -21.17 7.16 -24.29
CA ASN A 160 -20.03 7.32 -25.22
C ASN A 160 -18.90 8.19 -24.65
N LEU A 161 -18.56 7.98 -23.37
CA LEU A 161 -17.54 8.80 -22.70
C LEU A 161 -16.13 8.46 -23.20
N PRO A 162 -15.22 9.45 -23.36
CA PRO A 162 -13.83 9.23 -23.76
C PRO A 162 -12.93 8.80 -22.56
N ILE A 163 -13.46 7.97 -21.66
CA ILE A 163 -12.79 7.39 -20.48
C ILE A 163 -13.29 5.96 -20.29
N PHE A 164 -12.68 5.15 -19.41
CA PHE A 164 -12.95 3.72 -19.35
C PHE A 164 -13.75 3.30 -18.10
N LEU A 165 -13.50 3.90 -16.93
CA LEU A 165 -14.19 3.66 -15.64
C LEU A 165 -14.30 2.18 -15.18
N ASP A 166 -13.74 1.24 -15.93
CA ASP A 166 -13.77 -0.21 -15.74
C ASP A 166 -12.69 -0.71 -14.77
N MET A 167 -11.98 0.23 -14.14
CA MET A 167 -10.91 -0.05 -13.18
C MET A 167 -11.19 0.50 -11.78
N ILE A 168 -12.36 1.10 -11.51
CA ILE A 168 -12.68 1.68 -10.19
C ILE A 168 -12.69 0.61 -9.09
N GLY A 169 -13.43 -0.48 -9.34
CA GLY A 169 -13.46 -1.64 -8.45
C GLY A 169 -12.12 -2.34 -8.35
N THR A 170 -11.38 -2.41 -9.46
CA THR A 170 -10.00 -2.93 -9.49
C THR A 170 -9.08 -2.14 -8.56
N ALA A 171 -9.06 -0.81 -8.70
CA ALA A 171 -8.25 0.09 -7.91
C ALA A 171 -8.63 0.04 -6.43
N ALA A 172 -9.93 0.12 -6.12
CA ALA A 172 -10.41 0.04 -4.74
C ALA A 172 -10.01 -1.30 -4.08
N THR A 173 -10.24 -2.42 -4.77
CA THR A 173 -9.86 -3.75 -4.27
C THR A 173 -8.35 -3.89 -4.14
N ALA A 174 -7.58 -3.40 -5.11
CA ALA A 174 -6.13 -3.43 -5.08
C ALA A 174 -5.59 -2.64 -3.88
N ILE A 175 -6.10 -1.45 -3.62
CA ILE A 175 -5.69 -0.56 -2.53
C ILE A 175 -6.11 -1.15 -1.17
N VAL A 176 -7.33 -1.69 -1.05
CA VAL A 176 -7.87 -2.19 0.23
C VAL A 176 -7.34 -3.57 0.60
N LEU A 177 -7.37 -4.52 -0.35
CA LEU A 177 -7.08 -5.95 -0.08
C LEU A 177 -5.73 -6.44 -0.60
N GLY A 178 -5.15 -5.80 -1.61
CA GLY A 178 -3.86 -6.20 -2.16
C GLY A 178 -3.84 -6.29 -3.67
N PRO A 179 -2.65 -6.22 -4.29
CA PRO A 179 -2.50 -6.26 -5.75
C PRO A 179 -3.15 -7.50 -6.37
N TRP A 180 -3.03 -8.67 -5.73
CA TRP A 180 -3.59 -9.93 -6.24
C TRP A 180 -5.12 -9.97 -6.20
N HIS A 181 -5.75 -9.41 -5.16
CA HIS A 181 -7.20 -9.30 -5.10
C HIS A 181 -7.74 -8.36 -6.18
N GLY A 182 -7.05 -7.23 -6.40
CA GLY A 182 -7.35 -6.33 -7.52
C GLY A 182 -7.20 -7.02 -8.88
N ALA A 183 -6.15 -7.82 -9.08
CA ALA A 183 -5.94 -8.57 -10.31
C ALA A 183 -7.06 -9.59 -10.57
N VAL A 184 -7.56 -10.26 -9.53
CA VAL A 184 -8.74 -11.15 -9.65
C VAL A 184 -9.97 -10.37 -10.11
N VAL A 185 -10.24 -9.21 -9.50
CA VAL A 185 -11.36 -8.35 -9.91
C VAL A 185 -11.21 -7.92 -11.37
N ALA A 186 -10.02 -7.47 -11.77
CA ALA A 186 -9.71 -7.06 -13.14
C ALA A 186 -9.98 -8.18 -14.15
N ILE A 187 -9.45 -9.39 -13.92
CA ILE A 187 -9.64 -10.52 -14.83
C ILE A 187 -11.12 -10.85 -14.96
N VAL A 188 -11.81 -11.05 -13.82
CA VAL A 188 -13.21 -11.48 -13.84
C VAL A 188 -14.11 -10.43 -14.49
N SER A 189 -13.95 -9.14 -14.15
CA SER A 189 -14.77 -8.08 -14.75
C SER A 189 -14.55 -7.95 -16.25
N ASN A 190 -13.31 -8.04 -16.74
CA ASN A 190 -13.04 -7.93 -18.18
C ASN A 190 -13.54 -9.16 -18.96
N MET A 191 -13.46 -10.37 -18.40
CA MET A 191 -14.05 -11.55 -19.02
C MET A 191 -15.58 -11.46 -19.11
N MET A 192 -16.20 -10.76 -18.16
CA MET A 192 -17.64 -10.51 -18.14
C MET A 192 -18.06 -9.30 -18.99
N GLY A 193 -17.14 -8.52 -19.57
CA GLY A 193 -17.49 -7.28 -20.28
C GLY A 193 -18.46 -7.49 -21.46
N ALA A 194 -18.43 -8.67 -22.09
CA ALA A 194 -19.39 -9.03 -23.14
C ALA A 194 -20.85 -9.04 -22.66
N THR A 195 -21.11 -9.35 -21.38
CA THR A 195 -22.48 -9.40 -20.84
C THR A 195 -23.11 -8.02 -20.69
N VAL A 196 -22.29 -6.95 -20.70
CA VAL A 196 -22.75 -5.56 -20.62
C VAL A 196 -22.63 -4.82 -21.95
N GLY A 197 -22.41 -5.54 -23.05
CA GLY A 197 -22.37 -4.97 -24.40
C GLY A 197 -20.99 -4.60 -24.90
N VAL A 198 -19.91 -4.98 -24.19
CA VAL A 198 -18.53 -4.68 -24.58
C VAL A 198 -17.73 -5.96 -24.88
N PRO A 199 -17.87 -6.54 -26.08
CA PRO A 199 -17.18 -7.78 -26.45
C PRO A 199 -15.65 -7.61 -26.59
N ALA A 200 -15.18 -6.37 -26.79
CA ALA A 200 -13.75 -6.04 -26.87
C ALA A 200 -13.04 -6.00 -25.50
N ALA A 201 -13.77 -6.12 -24.39
CA ALA A 201 -13.21 -6.01 -23.04
C ALA A 201 -12.16 -7.08 -22.64
N PRO A 202 -12.24 -8.36 -23.08
CA PRO A 202 -11.36 -9.40 -22.55
C PRO A 202 -9.85 -9.16 -22.77
N PRO A 203 -9.36 -8.73 -23.95
CA PRO A 203 -7.96 -8.35 -24.13
C PRO A 203 -7.48 -7.26 -23.15
N PHE A 204 -8.35 -6.32 -22.76
CA PHE A 204 -8.02 -5.24 -21.82
C PHE A 204 -7.86 -5.72 -20.37
N ALA A 205 -8.14 -6.99 -20.07
CA ALA A 205 -7.83 -7.59 -18.77
C ALA A 205 -6.35 -7.42 -18.40
N LEU A 206 -5.44 -7.49 -19.38
CA LEU A 206 -4.01 -7.29 -19.14
C LEU A 206 -3.70 -5.86 -18.65
N VAL A 207 -4.34 -4.86 -19.26
CA VAL A 207 -4.23 -3.45 -18.84
C VAL A 207 -4.79 -3.28 -17.43
N ASN A 208 -5.95 -3.89 -17.16
CA ASN A 208 -6.65 -3.78 -15.90
C ASN A 208 -5.85 -4.45 -14.75
N VAL A 209 -5.26 -5.62 -15.00
CA VAL A 209 -4.33 -6.29 -14.09
C VAL A 209 -3.09 -5.44 -13.83
N ALA A 210 -2.47 -4.87 -14.87
CA ALA A 210 -1.29 -4.03 -14.68
C ALA A 210 -1.58 -2.83 -13.77
N GLY A 211 -2.73 -2.16 -13.95
CA GLY A 211 -3.19 -1.12 -13.04
C GLY A 211 -3.37 -1.62 -11.60
N ALA A 212 -3.99 -2.78 -11.41
CA ALA A 212 -4.17 -3.40 -10.10
C ALA A 212 -2.84 -3.61 -9.36
N LEU A 213 -1.82 -4.09 -10.07
CA LEU A 213 -0.49 -4.30 -9.52
C LEU A 213 0.17 -2.96 -9.15
N VAL A 214 0.08 -1.96 -10.03
CA VAL A 214 0.62 -0.61 -9.77
C VAL A 214 -0.01 -0.01 -8.52
N TRP A 215 -1.35 0.04 -8.41
CA TRP A 215 -2.01 0.59 -7.23
C TRP A 215 -1.71 -0.22 -5.96
N GLY A 216 -1.83 -1.55 -6.04
CA GLY A 216 -1.68 -2.43 -4.89
C GLY A 216 -0.27 -2.42 -4.30
N PHE A 217 0.77 -2.53 -5.15
CA PHE A 217 2.17 -2.43 -4.72
C PHE A 217 2.59 -0.98 -4.43
N GLY A 218 2.07 -0.01 -5.20
CA GLY A 218 2.33 1.42 -5.00
C GLY A 218 2.01 1.86 -3.57
N VAL A 219 0.82 1.51 -3.09
CA VAL A 219 0.42 1.83 -1.71
C VAL A 219 1.16 0.98 -0.69
N ARG A 220 1.24 -0.35 -0.86
CA ARG A 220 1.76 -1.26 0.20
C ARG A 220 3.27 -1.35 0.31
N ARG A 221 3.98 -1.26 -0.82
CA ARG A 221 5.43 -1.48 -0.88
C ARG A 221 6.20 -0.18 -1.03
N PHE A 222 5.63 0.80 -1.74
CA PHE A 222 6.31 2.05 -2.07
C PHE A 222 5.83 3.27 -1.28
N GLY A 223 4.87 3.11 -0.35
CA GLY A 223 4.37 4.22 0.47
C GLY A 223 3.75 5.34 -0.35
N MET A 224 3.23 5.04 -1.55
CA MET A 224 2.63 6.07 -2.39
C MET A 224 1.21 6.47 -1.94
N GLY A 225 0.71 5.85 -0.86
CA GLY A 225 -0.52 6.22 -0.18
C GLY A 225 -0.30 7.04 1.10
N ASP A 226 0.90 7.58 1.34
CA ASP A 226 1.20 8.37 2.54
C ASP A 226 0.61 9.79 2.50
N ASP A 227 0.56 10.39 1.30
CA ASP A 227 0.06 11.74 1.07
C ASP A 227 -0.59 11.89 -0.31
N ILE A 228 -1.36 12.97 -0.49
CA ILE A 228 -2.13 13.22 -1.71
C ILE A 228 -1.26 13.40 -2.96
N ARG A 229 -0.04 13.93 -2.82
CA ARG A 229 0.88 14.17 -3.94
C ARG A 229 1.47 12.86 -4.42
N ARG A 230 1.92 12.00 -3.49
CA ARG A 230 2.37 10.65 -3.83
C ARG A 230 1.27 9.82 -4.46
N PHE A 231 0.04 9.95 -3.97
CA PHE A 231 -1.11 9.24 -4.53
C PHE A 231 -1.45 9.76 -5.93
N PHE A 232 -1.33 11.07 -6.17
CA PHE A 232 -1.46 11.65 -7.51
C PHE A 232 -0.38 11.06 -8.45
N VAL A 233 0.88 11.03 -8.03
CA VAL A 233 1.98 10.43 -8.81
C VAL A 233 1.73 8.95 -9.10
N LEU A 234 1.20 8.19 -8.13
CA LEU A 234 0.82 6.80 -8.32
C LEU A 234 -0.20 6.62 -9.46
N ASN A 235 -1.20 7.51 -9.53
CA ASN A 235 -2.21 7.46 -10.60
C ASN A 235 -1.63 7.86 -11.96
N VAL A 236 -0.67 8.79 -12.00
CA VAL A 236 0.07 9.10 -13.24
C VAL A 236 0.89 7.88 -13.69
N ILE A 237 1.59 7.20 -12.77
CA ILE A 237 2.33 5.98 -13.09
C ILE A 237 1.38 4.89 -13.59
N ALA A 238 0.22 4.72 -12.94
CA ALA A 238 -0.80 3.76 -13.37
C ALA A 238 -1.29 4.08 -14.79
N ALA A 239 -1.54 5.36 -15.12
CA ALA A 239 -1.92 5.79 -16.46
C ALA A 239 -0.87 5.42 -17.51
N LEU A 240 0.40 5.72 -17.24
CA LEU A 240 1.50 5.45 -18.17
C LEU A 240 1.71 3.95 -18.39
N VAL A 241 1.68 3.14 -17.33
CA VAL A 241 1.79 1.68 -17.42
C VAL A 241 0.60 1.11 -18.19
N CYS A 242 -0.62 1.57 -17.90
CA CYS A 242 -1.81 1.14 -18.62
C CYS A 242 -1.75 1.53 -20.09
N SER A 243 -1.28 2.74 -20.44
CA SER A 243 -1.15 3.17 -21.83
C SER A 243 -0.04 2.45 -22.58
N ALA A 244 1.07 2.12 -21.92
CA ALA A 244 2.16 1.33 -22.51
C ALA A 244 1.70 -0.05 -22.96
N ILE A 245 0.65 -0.60 -22.34
CA ILE A 245 0.04 -1.88 -22.72
C ILE A 245 -1.16 -1.65 -23.64
N GLY A 246 -2.03 -0.71 -23.27
CA GLY A 246 -3.31 -0.45 -23.92
C GLY A 246 -3.19 0.14 -25.32
N ALA A 247 -2.22 1.03 -25.57
CA ALA A 247 -2.07 1.66 -26.89
C ALA A 247 -1.56 0.67 -27.95
N PRO A 248 -0.49 -0.12 -27.69
CA PRO A 248 -0.09 -1.19 -28.61
C PRO A 248 -1.20 -2.23 -28.79
N MET A 249 -1.89 -2.61 -27.72
CA MET A 249 -2.95 -3.61 -27.80
C MET A 249 -4.14 -3.10 -28.64
N GLY A 250 -4.56 -1.85 -28.44
CA GLY A 250 -5.58 -1.18 -29.26
C GLY A 250 -5.22 -1.16 -30.74
N LEU A 251 -3.95 -0.90 -31.07
CA LEU A 251 -3.47 -0.89 -32.44
C LEU A 251 -3.38 -2.29 -33.06
N LEU A 252 -2.76 -3.25 -32.36
CA LEU A 252 -2.46 -4.57 -32.90
C LEU A 252 -3.67 -5.49 -32.98
N VAL A 253 -4.57 -5.41 -31.99
CA VAL A 253 -5.75 -6.29 -31.89
C VAL A 253 -6.96 -5.69 -32.59
N PHE A 254 -7.11 -4.36 -32.51
CA PHE A 254 -8.31 -3.66 -32.98
C PHE A 254 -8.04 -2.66 -34.12
N GLY A 255 -6.84 -2.64 -34.68
CA GLY A 255 -6.50 -1.74 -35.79
C GLY A 255 -6.53 -0.25 -35.42
N GLY A 256 -6.55 0.09 -34.13
CA GLY A 256 -6.64 1.46 -33.62
C GLY A 256 -8.05 1.91 -33.24
N PHE A 257 -9.08 1.10 -33.49
CA PHE A 257 -10.48 1.42 -33.17
C PHE A 257 -11.12 0.26 -32.42
N SER A 258 -11.27 0.41 -31.10
CA SER A 258 -11.70 -0.66 -30.19
C SER A 258 -13.21 -0.70 -29.94
N GLY A 259 -13.96 0.28 -30.48
CA GLY A 259 -15.37 0.48 -30.19
C GLY A 259 -15.61 1.17 -28.85
N HIS A 260 -14.65 2.00 -28.38
CA HIS A 260 -14.74 2.73 -27.10
C HIS A 260 -14.68 4.24 -27.34
N GLY A 261 -15.13 5.05 -26.37
CA GLY A 261 -15.23 6.50 -26.56
C GLY A 261 -13.89 7.21 -26.80
N PHE A 262 -12.75 6.55 -26.54
CA PHE A 262 -11.42 7.03 -26.94
C PHE A 262 -11.26 7.09 -28.48
N ASP A 263 -11.96 6.23 -29.23
CA ASP A 263 -11.91 6.19 -30.70
C ASP A 263 -12.35 7.53 -31.32
N ALA A 264 -13.28 8.25 -30.68
CA ALA A 264 -13.70 9.58 -31.10
C ALA A 264 -12.57 10.61 -30.98
N VAL A 265 -11.75 10.49 -29.94
CA VAL A 265 -10.55 11.32 -29.75
C VAL A 265 -9.50 10.97 -30.80
N THR A 266 -9.27 9.68 -31.05
CA THR A 266 -8.36 9.21 -32.12
C THR A 266 -8.79 9.72 -33.49
N SER A 267 -10.08 9.61 -33.83
CA SER A 267 -10.64 10.12 -35.08
C SER A 267 -10.42 11.62 -35.20
N SER A 268 -10.72 12.39 -34.15
CA SER A 268 -10.52 13.84 -34.15
C SER A 268 -9.07 14.23 -34.42
N ILE A 269 -8.11 13.55 -33.78
CA ILE A 269 -6.67 13.79 -34.00
C ILE A 269 -6.26 13.37 -35.42
N ALA A 270 -6.75 12.23 -35.92
CA ALA A 270 -6.44 11.74 -37.26
C ALA A 270 -6.96 12.68 -38.35
N THR A 271 -8.15 13.28 -38.18
CA THR A 271 -8.69 14.27 -39.14
C THR A 271 -7.86 15.55 -39.23
N MET A 272 -7.01 15.85 -38.24
CA MET A 272 -6.03 16.94 -38.30
C MET A 272 -4.78 16.59 -39.13
N GLY A 273 -4.77 15.44 -39.82
CA GLY A 273 -3.65 14.99 -40.65
C GLY A 273 -2.56 14.25 -39.88
N VAL A 274 -2.77 13.96 -38.59
CA VAL A 274 -1.82 13.19 -37.77
C VAL A 274 -1.88 11.71 -38.20
N PRO A 275 -0.72 11.04 -38.41
CA PRO A 275 -0.70 9.61 -38.72
C PRO A 275 -1.46 8.77 -37.68
N LEU A 276 -2.20 7.75 -38.12
CA LEU A 276 -3.08 6.95 -37.27
C LEU A 276 -2.39 6.42 -36.00
N ILE A 277 -1.17 5.91 -36.14
CA ILE A 277 -0.39 5.40 -34.99
C ILE A 277 -0.19 6.51 -33.95
N ALA A 278 0.27 7.69 -34.38
CA ALA A 278 0.47 8.82 -33.48
C ALA A 278 -0.86 9.30 -32.86
N ALA A 279 -1.96 9.29 -33.62
CA ALA A 279 -3.29 9.62 -33.13
C ALA A 279 -3.79 8.64 -32.05
N VAL A 280 -3.66 7.32 -32.28
CA VAL A 280 -4.02 6.25 -31.32
C VAL A 280 -3.24 6.39 -30.02
N PHE A 281 -1.92 6.53 -30.10
CA PHE A 281 -1.08 6.67 -28.91
C PHE A 281 -1.39 7.95 -28.14
N SER A 282 -1.55 9.07 -28.84
CA SER A 282 -1.84 10.37 -28.20
C SER A 282 -3.19 10.37 -27.50
N ALA A 283 -4.23 9.90 -28.19
CA ALA A 283 -5.56 9.79 -27.61
C ALA A 283 -5.59 8.81 -26.42
N ASN A 284 -4.87 7.68 -26.50
CA ASN A 284 -4.82 6.72 -25.41
C ASN A 284 -4.15 7.32 -24.17
N VAL A 285 -2.98 7.93 -24.32
CA VAL A 285 -2.27 8.53 -23.18
C VAL A 285 -3.12 9.61 -22.52
N LEU A 286 -3.76 10.48 -23.31
CA LEU A 286 -4.61 11.54 -22.78
C LEU A 286 -5.83 10.98 -22.01
N THR A 287 -6.58 10.08 -22.62
CA THR A 287 -7.80 9.51 -22.03
C THR A 287 -7.46 8.62 -20.83
N SER A 288 -6.40 7.83 -20.91
CA SER A 288 -5.89 6.99 -19.81
C SER A 288 -5.46 7.85 -18.61
N LEU A 289 -4.78 8.98 -18.83
CA LEU A 289 -4.39 9.86 -17.73
C LEU A 289 -5.59 10.40 -16.96
N ILE A 290 -6.59 10.92 -17.67
CA ILE A 290 -7.84 11.44 -17.07
C ILE A 290 -8.54 10.30 -16.32
N ASP A 291 -8.67 9.14 -16.96
CA ASP A 291 -9.35 7.98 -16.42
C ASP A 291 -8.69 7.43 -15.14
N LYS A 292 -7.36 7.32 -15.09
CA LYS A 292 -6.65 6.72 -13.94
C LYS A 292 -6.58 7.68 -12.77
N LEU A 293 -6.53 8.99 -13.03
CA LEU A 293 -6.70 10.00 -11.98
C LEU A 293 -8.09 9.89 -11.37
N LEU A 294 -9.15 9.91 -12.19
CA LEU A 294 -10.53 9.82 -11.70
C LEU A 294 -10.76 8.50 -10.94
N THR A 295 -10.37 7.38 -11.54
CA THR A 295 -10.48 6.04 -10.96
C THR A 295 -9.77 5.93 -9.62
N GLY A 296 -8.51 6.37 -9.54
CA GLY A 296 -7.74 6.33 -8.31
C GLY A 296 -8.37 7.16 -7.19
N PHE A 297 -8.81 8.38 -7.48
CA PHE A 297 -9.45 9.22 -6.46
C PHE A 297 -10.83 8.72 -6.04
N ILE A 298 -11.63 8.16 -6.95
CA ILE A 298 -12.87 7.49 -6.58
C ILE A 298 -12.57 6.28 -5.68
N ALA A 299 -11.56 5.47 -6.01
CA ALA A 299 -11.13 4.36 -5.17
C ALA A 299 -10.66 4.79 -3.78
N LEU A 300 -9.96 5.94 -3.68
CA LEU A 300 -9.59 6.54 -2.40
C LEU A 300 -10.82 6.92 -1.58
N ILE A 301 -11.81 7.58 -2.19
CA ILE A 301 -13.07 7.95 -1.52
C ILE A 301 -13.82 6.71 -1.04
N ILE A 302 -13.89 5.66 -1.87
CA ILE A 302 -14.48 4.38 -1.49
C ILE A 302 -13.75 3.80 -0.27
N PHE A 303 -12.41 3.85 -0.25
CA PHE A 303 -11.67 3.32 0.90
C PHE A 303 -11.90 4.15 2.18
N VAL A 304 -11.92 5.48 2.10
CA VAL A 304 -12.25 6.34 3.26
C VAL A 304 -13.65 6.00 3.80
N TRP A 305 -14.63 5.81 2.92
CA TRP A 305 -15.98 5.42 3.31
C TRP A 305 -16.02 4.01 3.93
N LEU A 306 -15.37 3.02 3.32
CA LEU A 306 -15.29 1.64 3.83
C LEU A 306 -14.54 1.58 5.17
N HIS A 307 -13.49 2.38 5.36
CA HIS A 307 -12.77 2.48 6.62
C HIS A 307 -13.70 2.96 7.74
N GLY A 308 -14.49 4.03 7.51
CA GLY A 308 -15.45 4.52 8.48
C GLY A 308 -16.65 3.59 8.72
N ALA A 309 -17.15 2.92 7.68
CA ALA A 309 -18.34 2.06 7.77
C ALA A 309 -18.04 0.66 8.34
N LEU A 310 -16.95 0.05 7.90
CA LEU A 310 -16.59 -1.34 8.21
C LEU A 310 -15.39 -1.48 9.16
N HIS A 311 -14.80 -0.36 9.61
CA HIS A 311 -13.62 -0.33 10.48
C HIS A 311 -12.44 -1.15 9.93
N LEU A 312 -12.24 -1.12 8.60
CA LEU A 312 -11.13 -1.83 7.95
C LEU A 312 -9.79 -1.23 8.38
N CYS A 313 -8.77 -2.04 8.60
CA CYS A 313 -7.43 -1.52 8.92
C CYS A 313 -6.88 -0.71 7.72
N ALA A 314 -6.46 0.53 7.98
CA ALA A 314 -5.85 1.43 6.99
C ALA A 314 -4.38 1.75 7.31
N ALA A 315 -3.74 0.94 8.16
CA ALA A 315 -2.36 1.17 8.62
C ALA A 315 -1.33 1.24 7.48
N HIS A 316 -1.60 0.62 6.33
CA HIS A 316 -0.76 0.68 5.14
C HIS A 316 -0.99 1.93 4.27
N MET A 317 -1.94 2.79 4.63
CA MET A 317 -2.30 3.98 3.87
C MET A 317 -2.63 5.17 4.79
N PRO A 318 -1.60 5.87 5.32
CA PRO A 318 -1.78 7.00 6.25
C PRO A 318 -2.68 8.12 5.72
N LEU A 319 -2.77 8.29 4.39
CA LEU A 319 -3.68 9.26 3.77
C LEU A 319 -5.14 9.02 4.16
N VAL A 320 -5.58 7.77 4.27
CA VAL A 320 -6.96 7.41 4.62
C VAL A 320 -7.27 7.72 6.06
N GLU A 321 -6.32 7.47 6.97
CA GLU A 321 -6.47 7.81 8.39
C GLU A 321 -6.62 9.32 8.60
N ARG A 322 -5.90 10.14 7.82
CA ARG A 322 -5.99 11.61 7.86
C ARG A 322 -7.29 12.17 7.29
N LEU A 323 -7.87 11.50 6.30
CA LEU A 323 -9.10 11.93 5.63
C LEU A 323 -10.37 11.40 6.32
N SER A 324 -10.23 10.39 7.18
CA SER A 324 -11.35 9.81 7.91
C SER A 324 -11.76 10.72 9.07
N PRO A 325 -13.07 10.91 9.32
CA PRO A 325 -13.52 11.72 10.45
C PRO A 325 -13.01 11.10 11.77
N PRO A 326 -12.62 11.93 12.77
CA PRO A 326 -12.17 11.43 14.06
C PRO A 326 -13.26 10.54 14.66
N SER A 327 -12.86 9.35 15.12
CA SER A 327 -13.78 8.47 15.84
C SER A 327 -14.40 9.25 17.00
N PRO A 328 -15.73 9.20 17.20
CA PRO A 328 -16.34 9.87 18.35
C PRO A 328 -15.68 9.31 19.60
N ALA A 329 -15.03 10.17 20.38
CA ALA A 329 -14.43 9.80 21.65
C ALA A 329 -15.52 9.12 22.49
N LEU A 330 -15.36 7.81 22.71
CA LEU A 330 -16.14 7.11 23.71
C LEU A 330 -15.66 7.65 25.05
N ASP A 331 -16.58 8.20 25.84
CA ASP A 331 -16.28 8.51 27.23
C ASP A 331 -15.90 7.22 27.98
N ALA A 332 -15.32 7.36 29.18
CA ALA A 332 -14.90 6.23 30.01
C ALA A 332 -16.03 5.25 30.40
N SER A 333 -17.28 5.52 29.97
CA SER A 333 -18.46 4.67 30.17
C SER A 333 -18.94 3.95 28.89
N GLY A 334 -18.26 4.12 27.75
CA GLY A 334 -18.63 3.51 26.48
C GLY A 334 -19.86 4.14 25.83
N ARG A 335 -20.26 5.36 26.21
CA ARG A 335 -21.35 6.10 25.57
C ARG A 335 -20.80 7.17 24.64
N ARG A 336 -21.53 7.42 23.54
CA ARG A 336 -21.24 8.51 22.61
C ARG A 336 -21.36 9.84 23.36
N ALA A 337 -20.24 10.54 23.53
CA ALA A 337 -20.25 11.88 24.08
C ALA A 337 -20.92 12.84 23.07
N GLY A 338 -22.09 13.38 23.43
CA GLY A 338 -22.68 14.52 22.73
C GLY A 338 -24.09 14.30 22.18
N GLY A 339 -25.09 14.45 23.05
CA GLY A 339 -26.50 14.51 22.68
C GLY A 339 -27.38 15.13 23.76
N SER A 340 -26.88 16.15 24.48
CA SER A 340 -27.67 16.94 25.42
C SER A 340 -28.00 18.31 24.80
N THR A 341 -28.95 18.34 23.88
CA THR A 341 -29.68 19.56 23.54
C THR A 341 -30.91 19.68 24.44
N ARG A 342 -30.64 20.23 25.63
CA ARG A 342 -31.48 21.15 26.40
C ARG A 342 -32.91 21.35 25.86
N SER A 343 -33.84 20.48 26.28
CA SER A 343 -35.27 20.78 26.26
C SER A 343 -35.54 21.88 27.28
N GLY A 344 -35.87 23.07 26.78
CA GLY A 344 -36.09 24.24 27.62
C GLY A 344 -36.81 25.34 26.86
N ARG A 345 -38.08 25.12 26.47
CA ARG A 345 -39.05 26.23 26.39
C ARG A 345 -40.51 25.76 26.38
N ALA A 346 -41.22 26.26 27.39
CA ALA A 346 -42.62 26.69 27.38
C ALA A 346 -43.72 25.65 27.12
N ARG A 347 -44.22 25.03 28.19
CA ARG A 347 -45.66 24.77 28.32
C ARG A 347 -46.30 25.90 29.13
N THR A 348 -46.87 26.85 28.41
CA THR A 348 -47.96 27.69 28.90
C THR A 348 -49.15 26.79 29.23
N ARG A 349 -49.52 26.69 30.50
CA ARG A 349 -50.84 26.21 30.91
C ARG A 349 -51.52 27.32 31.69
N THR A 350 -52.49 27.88 30.99
CA THR A 350 -53.46 28.91 31.30
C THR A 350 -54.07 28.87 32.70
N ASP A 351 -54.35 30.08 33.18
CA ASP A 351 -55.16 30.47 34.32
C ASP A 351 -56.44 29.65 34.51
N ARG A 352 -56.78 29.48 35.79
CA ARG A 352 -58.09 29.04 36.27
C ARG A 352 -58.80 30.29 36.82
N PRO A 353 -59.91 30.77 36.25
CA PRO A 353 -60.82 31.64 37.01
C PRO A 353 -61.81 30.73 37.75
N GLY A 354 -61.88 30.92 39.07
CA GLY A 354 -62.75 30.14 39.94
C GLY A 354 -64.23 30.50 39.78
N ARG A 355 -65.10 29.51 40.00
CA ARG A 355 -66.26 29.60 40.90
C ARG A 355 -67.03 28.27 40.91
N MET A 356 -67.21 27.75 42.12
CA MET A 356 -68.31 26.87 42.56
C MET A 356 -69.67 27.60 42.43
N PRO A 357 -70.85 26.99 42.72
CA PRO A 357 -71.21 25.56 42.87
C PRO A 357 -72.54 25.20 42.12
N ARG A 358 -73.00 23.94 42.27
CA ARG A 358 -74.41 23.43 42.22
C ARG A 358 -75.30 23.92 41.06
N ARG A 359 -75.81 23.06 40.18
CA ARG A 359 -76.72 21.91 40.39
C ARG A 359 -76.67 21.01 39.15
#